data_AF-A0A257LZ42-F1
#
_entry.id   AF-A0A257LZ42-F1
#
_cell.length_a   1.000
_cell.length_b   1.000
_cell.length_c   1.000
_cell.angle_alpha   90.00
_cell.angle_beta   90.00
_cell.angle_gamma   90.00
#
_symmetry.space_group_name_H-M   'P 1'
#
loop_
_entity.id
_entity.type
_entity.pdbx_description
1 polymer ?
#
loop_
_entity_poly.entity_id
_entity_poly.type
_entity_poly.pdbx_seq_one_letter_code
_entity_poly.pdbx_strand_id
1 'polypeptide(L)'
;MPFSLTPLLCRLLLIMALVLSVHGEPETDKEKEKKPPRTIRFLPLGESPPFRQEIRDGVRYELEPPVGSIPPREVSLTVGKLSVPSVRLSLGRISLAAGLPNGVEPIAVRRPEDSPTAQPWMNLTLPETGNVLVLVWRDPGKLWDKPRWLLLSDGPEFNAGKLRLSNISPVEIRFIIGEEKIALTPGKVHLIDLPVGRDVPVQIAWIDPSGTAQRIYSSAIVQNQGERGELMVYRADGEQPRQPLKVLPLREKAPEPPPVAP
;
A
#
# COMPACT_ATOMS: atom_id res chain seq x y z
N MET A 1 46.57 2.47 93.45
CA MET A 1 45.44 2.58 94.42
C MET A 1 45.62 3.86 95.21
N PRO A 2 44.57 4.55 95.67
CA PRO A 2 43.12 4.28 95.56
C PRO A 2 42.52 4.90 94.26
N PHE A 3 41.33 4.56 93.73
CA PHE A 3 39.93 4.71 94.23
C PHE A 3 39.58 6.18 94.61
N SER A 4 38.42 6.79 94.31
CA SER A 4 37.23 6.46 93.49
C SER A 4 36.48 7.80 93.20
N LEU A 5 35.26 7.96 92.66
CA LEU A 5 34.11 7.08 92.34
C LEU A 5 33.24 7.75 91.24
N THR A 6 32.43 6.99 90.49
CA THR A 6 31.24 7.42 89.71
C THR A 6 29.97 6.79 90.35
N PRO A 7 28.70 6.90 89.86
CA PRO A 7 28.10 7.69 88.76
C PRO A 7 26.76 8.39 89.15
N LEU A 8 26.11 9.10 88.19
CA LEU A 8 24.66 9.10 87.85
C LEU A 8 24.42 10.28 86.86
N LEU A 9 24.11 10.10 85.57
CA LEU A 9 22.90 9.54 84.93
C LEU A 9 21.64 10.45 85.05
N CYS A 10 21.43 11.34 84.08
CA CYS A 10 20.07 11.65 83.56
C CYS A 10 20.06 12.58 82.32
N ARG A 11 19.29 12.16 81.29
CA ARG A 11 18.55 12.98 80.29
C ARG A 11 19.35 13.78 79.23
N LEU A 12 18.84 14.01 78.02
CA LEU A 12 17.83 13.32 77.18
C LEU A 12 17.89 13.93 75.75
N LEU A 13 17.64 13.12 74.71
CA LEU A 13 17.28 13.55 73.33
C LEU A 13 18.28 14.46 72.56
N LEU A 14 19.18 13.80 71.82
CA LEU A 14 19.81 14.34 70.61
C LEU A 14 18.83 14.13 69.43
N ILE A 15 18.44 15.17 68.70
CA ILE A 15 17.56 15.03 67.53
C ILE A 15 18.36 14.58 66.30
N MET A 16 17.69 13.78 65.44
CA MET A 16 18.30 12.97 64.38
C MET A 16 19.12 13.74 63.34
N ALA A 17 20.13 13.02 62.85
CA ALA A 17 20.94 13.39 61.70
C ALA A 17 20.30 13.00 60.36
N LEU A 18 20.97 13.46 59.30
CA LEU A 18 21.15 12.80 58.00
C LEU A 18 20.04 12.93 56.93
N VAL A 19 20.19 14.01 56.14
CA VAL A 19 20.38 13.95 54.68
C VAL A 19 19.96 12.65 53.98
N LEU A 20 18.75 12.65 53.43
CA LEU A 20 18.42 11.94 52.17
C LEU A 20 17.46 12.82 51.36
N SER A 21 17.99 13.88 50.74
CA SER A 21 17.26 14.60 49.69
C SER A 21 17.18 13.73 48.44
N VAL A 22 16.18 12.84 48.41
CA VAL A 22 15.74 12.16 47.19
C VAL A 22 15.21 13.22 46.23
N HIS A 23 16.11 13.79 45.44
CA HIS A 23 15.74 14.44 44.19
C HIS A 23 15.33 13.31 43.25
N GLY A 24 14.03 13.00 43.25
CA GLY A 24 13.44 12.34 42.09
C GLY A 24 13.64 13.30 40.93
N GLU A 25 14.52 12.93 39.99
CA GLU A 25 14.53 13.60 38.69
C GLU A 25 13.10 13.50 38.13
N PRO A 26 12.52 14.60 37.62
CA PRO A 26 11.28 14.47 36.89
C PRO A 26 11.57 13.55 35.71
N GLU A 27 10.89 12.39 35.66
CA GLU A 27 10.82 11.62 34.42
C GLU A 27 10.28 12.56 33.37
N THR A 28 11.18 13.04 32.51
CA THR A 28 10.80 13.75 31.31
C THR A 28 10.14 12.70 30.45
N ASP A 29 8.80 12.68 30.52
CA ASP A 29 7.93 11.99 29.58
C ASP A 29 8.46 12.34 28.20
N LYS A 30 9.21 11.41 27.61
CA LYS A 30 9.73 11.56 26.26
C LYS A 30 8.50 11.49 25.39
N GLU A 31 7.99 12.69 25.07
CA GLU A 31 6.85 12.92 24.20
C GLU A 31 7.05 12.03 22.98
N LYS A 32 6.31 10.91 22.94
CA LYS A 32 6.57 9.83 21.99
C LYS A 32 6.24 10.39 20.62
N GLU A 33 7.28 10.79 19.91
CA GLU A 33 7.25 11.44 18.61
C GLU A 33 6.19 10.76 17.76
N LYS A 34 5.06 11.46 17.56
CA LYS A 34 3.81 10.83 17.15
C LYS A 34 3.88 10.54 15.66
N LYS A 35 4.52 9.41 15.32
CA LYS A 35 4.77 8.95 13.94
C LYS A 35 3.51 9.17 13.09
N PRO A 36 3.64 9.78 11.91
CA PRO A 36 2.49 10.20 11.11
C PRO A 36 1.59 8.99 10.80
N PRO A 37 0.26 9.19 10.75
CA PRO A 37 -0.67 8.09 10.51
C PRO A 37 -0.38 7.46 9.14
N ARG A 38 -0.39 6.13 9.10
CA ARG A 38 -0.15 5.37 7.87
C ARG A 38 -1.46 4.97 7.24
N THR A 39 -1.46 4.87 5.92
CA THR A 39 -2.60 4.34 5.17
C THR A 39 -2.19 3.28 4.17
N ILE A 40 -3.14 2.40 3.87
CA ILE A 40 -3.05 1.41 2.80
C ILE A 40 -4.20 1.60 1.82
N ARG A 41 -3.88 1.49 0.54
CA ARG A 41 -4.82 1.41 -0.57
C ARG A 41 -4.55 0.15 -1.38
N PHE A 42 -5.55 -0.32 -2.11
CA PHE A 42 -5.46 -1.48 -2.99
C PHE A 42 -5.85 -1.11 -4.41
N LEU A 43 -5.18 -1.71 -5.40
CA LEU A 43 -5.58 -1.65 -6.81
C LEU A 43 -5.55 -3.06 -7.41
N PRO A 44 -6.71 -3.73 -7.49
CA PRO A 44 -6.87 -4.98 -8.21
C PRO A 44 -6.70 -4.76 -9.73
N LEU A 45 -5.73 -5.43 -10.34
CA LEU A 45 -5.44 -5.43 -11.77
C LEU A 45 -5.87 -6.76 -12.40
N GLY A 46 -6.55 -6.67 -13.53
CA GLY A 46 -7.08 -7.81 -14.27
C GLY A 46 -8.34 -7.44 -15.04
N GLU A 47 -8.89 -8.40 -15.74
CA GLU A 47 -10.10 -8.28 -16.55
C GLU A 47 -11.29 -8.97 -15.88
N SER A 48 -12.44 -8.30 -15.92
CA SER A 48 -13.71 -8.95 -15.56
C SER A 48 -13.98 -10.13 -16.51
N PRO A 49 -14.57 -11.23 -16.01
CA PRO A 49 -15.05 -12.29 -16.90
C PRO A 49 -16.08 -11.74 -17.88
N PRO A 50 -16.26 -12.38 -19.05
CA PRO A 50 -17.28 -11.95 -20.01
C PRO A 50 -18.67 -12.01 -19.39
N PHE A 51 -19.48 -11.00 -19.71
CA PHE A 51 -20.90 -10.95 -19.39
C PHE A 51 -21.63 -12.15 -19.99
N ARG A 52 -22.46 -12.83 -19.19
CA ARG A 52 -23.20 -14.03 -19.59
C ARG A 52 -24.68 -13.83 -19.31
N GLN A 53 -25.52 -14.21 -20.27
CA GLN A 53 -26.97 -14.17 -20.14
C GLN A 53 -27.58 -15.53 -20.48
N GLU A 54 -28.71 -15.80 -19.86
CA GLU A 54 -29.56 -16.94 -20.15
C GLU A 54 -30.97 -16.46 -20.45
N ILE A 55 -31.65 -17.08 -21.42
CA ILE A 55 -33.07 -16.82 -21.69
C ILE A 55 -33.88 -17.94 -21.05
N ARG A 56 -34.71 -17.61 -20.07
CA ARG A 56 -35.67 -18.52 -19.44
C ARG A 56 -37.07 -17.94 -19.62
N ASP A 57 -37.99 -18.74 -20.17
CA ASP A 57 -39.38 -18.36 -20.43
C ASP A 57 -39.55 -17.03 -21.20
N GLY A 58 -38.63 -16.75 -22.12
CA GLY A 58 -38.58 -15.51 -22.92
C GLY A 58 -37.96 -14.30 -22.22
N VAL A 59 -37.61 -14.40 -20.93
CA VAL A 59 -36.96 -13.34 -20.14
C VAL A 59 -35.45 -13.54 -20.13
N ARG A 60 -34.70 -12.45 -20.31
CA ARG A 60 -33.22 -12.45 -20.21
C ARG A 60 -32.79 -12.27 -18.75
N TYR A 61 -32.02 -13.23 -18.25
CA TYR A 61 -31.37 -13.17 -16.93
C TYR A 61 -29.88 -12.94 -17.11
N GLU A 62 -29.31 -12.01 -16.34
CA GLU A 62 -27.86 -11.90 -16.17
C GLU A 62 -27.37 -12.99 -15.22
N LEU A 63 -26.28 -13.66 -15.60
CA LEU A 63 -25.61 -14.64 -14.74
C LEU A 63 -24.49 -13.93 -13.97
N GLU A 64 -24.47 -14.09 -12.64
CA GLU A 64 -23.37 -13.60 -11.81
C GLU A 64 -22.02 -14.18 -12.28
N PRO A 65 -20.91 -13.42 -12.13
CA PRO A 65 -19.56 -13.92 -12.38
C PRO A 65 -19.28 -15.24 -11.66
N PRO A 66 -18.57 -16.21 -12.29
CA PRO A 66 -18.18 -17.45 -11.61
C PRO A 66 -17.45 -17.18 -10.29
N VAL A 67 -17.67 -18.01 -9.26
CA VAL A 67 -17.05 -17.83 -7.95
C VAL A 67 -15.51 -17.75 -8.07
N GLY A 68 -14.91 -16.72 -7.46
CA GLY A 68 -13.47 -16.46 -7.54
C GLY A 68 -12.96 -15.93 -8.89
N SER A 69 -13.82 -15.66 -9.88
CA SER A 69 -13.42 -15.05 -11.16
C SER A 69 -13.09 -13.55 -11.07
N ILE A 70 -13.54 -12.89 -9.99
CA ILE A 70 -13.26 -11.50 -9.61
C ILE A 70 -12.64 -11.49 -8.20
N PRO A 71 -11.90 -10.43 -7.80
CA PRO A 71 -11.43 -10.29 -6.42
C PRO A 71 -12.60 -10.26 -5.43
N PRO A 72 -12.38 -10.59 -4.14
CA PRO A 72 -13.36 -10.36 -3.08
C PRO A 72 -13.85 -8.91 -3.15
N ARG A 73 -15.17 -8.68 -3.08
CA ARG A 73 -15.77 -7.33 -3.20
C ARG A 73 -15.30 -6.40 -2.08
N GLU A 74 -14.88 -6.98 -0.96
CA GLU A 74 -14.42 -6.32 0.24
C GLU A 74 -13.37 -7.22 0.93
N VAL A 75 -12.47 -6.62 1.70
CA VAL A 75 -11.49 -7.33 2.55
C VAL A 75 -11.36 -6.66 3.91
N SER A 76 -11.11 -7.44 4.97
CA SER A 76 -10.71 -6.92 6.27
C SER A 76 -9.20 -7.03 6.45
N LEU A 77 -8.62 -6.14 7.26
CA LEU A 77 -7.18 -6.14 7.56
C LEU A 77 -7.01 -6.40 9.05
N THR A 78 -6.18 -7.38 9.40
CA THR A 78 -5.82 -7.69 10.78
C THR A 78 -4.33 -7.42 11.00
N VAL A 79 -4.01 -6.61 12.01
CA VAL A 79 -2.64 -6.28 12.41
C VAL A 79 -2.47 -6.72 13.87
N GLY A 80 -1.73 -7.82 14.08
CA GLY A 80 -1.64 -8.46 15.40
C GLY A 80 -3.01 -8.88 15.92
N LYS A 81 -3.53 -8.16 16.94
CA LYS A 81 -4.89 -8.34 17.50
C LYS A 81 -5.89 -7.27 17.06
N LEU A 82 -5.45 -6.24 16.33
CA LEU A 82 -6.29 -5.14 15.88
C LEU A 82 -6.97 -5.51 14.55
N SER A 83 -8.29 -5.35 14.50
CA SER A 83 -9.05 -5.36 13.25
C SER A 83 -9.25 -3.93 12.75
N VAL A 84 -8.93 -3.68 11.49
CA VAL A 84 -9.08 -2.39 10.81
C VAL A 84 -10.38 -2.44 9.98
N PRO A 85 -11.09 -1.30 9.79
CA PRO A 85 -12.26 -1.24 8.91
C PRO A 85 -12.02 -1.87 7.54
N SER A 86 -13.07 -2.47 7.01
CA SER A 86 -13.04 -3.19 5.75
C SER A 86 -12.86 -2.28 4.54
N VAL A 87 -12.19 -2.80 3.51
CA VAL A 87 -11.80 -2.08 2.30
C VAL A 87 -12.48 -2.69 1.10
N ARG A 88 -13.33 -1.90 0.42
CA ARG A 88 -13.97 -2.30 -0.83
C ARG A 88 -12.95 -2.37 -1.97
N LEU A 89 -12.96 -3.48 -2.71
CA LEU A 89 -12.11 -3.70 -3.87
C LEU A 89 -12.93 -3.62 -5.17
N SER A 90 -12.28 -3.22 -6.27
CA SER A 90 -12.88 -3.18 -7.61
C SER A 90 -11.78 -3.22 -8.66
N LEU A 91 -11.95 -4.02 -9.72
CA LEU A 91 -10.97 -4.14 -10.80
C LEU A 91 -10.71 -2.78 -11.47
N GLY A 92 -9.42 -2.46 -11.68
CA GLY A 92 -8.98 -1.23 -12.33
C GLY A 92 -9.22 0.05 -11.53
N ARG A 93 -9.58 -0.03 -10.24
CA ARG A 93 -9.84 1.15 -9.38
C ARG A 93 -9.05 1.06 -8.08
N ILE A 94 -8.44 2.18 -7.69
CA ILE A 94 -7.78 2.33 -6.39
C ILE A 94 -8.87 2.43 -5.31
N SER A 95 -8.69 1.69 -4.21
CA SER A 95 -9.59 1.75 -3.05
C SER A 95 -9.50 3.07 -2.29
N LEU A 96 -10.45 3.33 -1.40
CA LEU A 96 -10.24 4.33 -0.35
C LEU A 96 -9.07 3.92 0.56
N ALA A 97 -8.48 4.92 1.21
CA ALA A 97 -7.41 4.74 2.18
C ALA A 97 -7.96 4.17 3.50
N ALA A 98 -7.42 3.05 3.94
CA ALA A 98 -7.64 2.53 5.29
C ALA A 98 -6.47 2.94 6.19
N GLY A 99 -6.78 3.50 7.37
CA GLY A 99 -5.78 3.85 8.38
C GLY A 99 -5.18 2.61 9.03
N LEU A 100 -3.88 2.63 9.28
CA LEU A 100 -3.13 1.55 9.90
C LEU A 100 -2.41 2.02 11.18
N PRO A 101 -2.19 1.11 12.16
CA PRO A 101 -1.28 1.39 13.27
C PRO A 101 0.16 1.51 12.75
N ASN A 102 0.98 2.26 13.49
CA ASN A 102 2.41 2.37 13.23
C ASN A 102 3.16 1.12 13.73
N GLY A 103 4.10 0.61 12.93
CA GLY A 103 4.92 -0.56 13.25
C GLY A 103 5.12 -1.52 12.06
N VAL A 104 6.06 -2.46 12.18
CA VAL A 104 6.42 -3.42 11.11
C VAL A 104 5.62 -4.74 11.22
N GLU A 105 4.45 -4.71 11.87
CA GLU A 105 3.65 -5.92 12.07
C GLU A 105 3.11 -6.47 10.73
N PRO A 106 3.18 -7.80 10.50
CA PRO A 106 2.55 -8.43 9.35
C PRO A 106 1.04 -8.19 9.34
N ILE A 107 0.50 -7.85 8.18
CA ILE A 107 -0.93 -7.63 7.97
C ILE A 107 -1.53 -8.84 7.28
N ALA A 108 -2.47 -9.49 7.95
CA ALA A 108 -3.33 -10.50 7.34
C ALA A 108 -4.50 -9.80 6.65
N VAL A 109 -4.60 -9.96 5.33
CA VAL A 109 -5.76 -9.54 4.54
C VAL A 109 -6.70 -10.72 4.44
N ARG A 110 -7.97 -10.54 4.83
CA ARG A 110 -8.97 -11.61 4.92
C ARG A 110 -10.22 -11.24 4.13
N ARG A 111 -10.94 -12.25 3.64
CA ARG A 111 -12.28 -12.08 3.07
C ARG A 111 -13.31 -11.95 4.20
N PRO A 112 -14.45 -11.25 4.00
CA PRO A 112 -15.48 -11.12 5.02
C PRO A 112 -16.02 -12.46 5.54
N GLU A 113 -16.04 -13.48 4.69
CA GLU A 113 -16.47 -14.85 4.99
C GLU A 113 -15.39 -15.76 5.61
N ASP A 114 -14.13 -15.30 5.72
CA ASP A 114 -13.06 -16.11 6.32
C ASP A 114 -13.22 -16.21 7.84
N SER A 115 -13.14 -17.44 8.38
CA SER A 115 -13.07 -17.62 9.83
C SER A 115 -11.76 -17.03 10.40
N PRO A 116 -11.70 -16.66 11.70
CA PRO A 116 -10.47 -16.15 12.32
C PRO A 116 -9.27 -17.12 12.22
N THR A 117 -9.54 -18.42 12.09
CA THR A 117 -8.55 -19.49 11.97
C THR A 117 -8.23 -19.90 10.53
N ALA A 118 -8.99 -19.41 9.53
CA ALA A 118 -8.70 -19.68 8.12
C ALA A 118 -7.36 -19.06 7.70
N GLN A 119 -6.75 -19.60 6.64
CA GLN A 119 -5.58 -18.96 6.02
C GLN A 119 -5.97 -17.58 5.47
N PRO A 120 -5.21 -16.50 5.74
CA PRO A 120 -5.45 -15.20 5.13
C PRO A 120 -5.38 -15.25 3.60
N TRP A 121 -6.21 -14.44 2.95
CA TRP A 121 -6.22 -14.26 1.50
C TRP A 121 -4.89 -13.71 0.97
N MET A 122 -4.30 -12.75 1.70
CA MET A 122 -2.91 -12.33 1.52
C MET A 122 -2.26 -12.07 2.88
N ASN A 123 -0.94 -12.23 2.94
CA ASN A 123 -0.12 -11.72 4.04
C ASN A 123 0.82 -10.66 3.47
N LEU A 124 0.82 -9.48 4.08
CA LEU A 124 1.61 -8.33 3.65
C LEU A 124 2.61 -7.95 4.74
N THR A 125 3.86 -7.71 4.36
CA THR A 125 4.85 -7.04 5.23
C THR A 125 4.98 -5.61 4.74
N LEU A 126 4.53 -4.66 5.56
CA LEU A 126 4.59 -3.24 5.22
C LEU A 126 5.87 -2.57 5.76
N PRO A 127 6.36 -1.47 5.14
CA PRO A 127 7.38 -0.63 5.75
C PRO A 127 6.90 -0.05 7.09
N GLU A 128 7.84 0.36 7.95
CA GLU A 128 7.51 0.89 9.29
C GLU A 128 6.68 2.20 9.23
N THR A 129 6.95 3.02 8.21
CA THR A 129 6.37 4.35 7.99
C THR A 129 5.89 4.51 6.55
N GLY A 130 5.12 5.57 6.30
CA GLY A 130 4.63 5.90 4.96
C GLY A 130 3.28 5.26 4.60
N ASN A 131 2.66 5.86 3.58
CA ASN A 131 1.46 5.33 2.92
C ASN A 131 1.89 4.29 1.88
N VAL A 132 1.02 3.32 1.58
CA VAL A 132 1.29 2.27 0.59
C VAL A 132 0.11 2.00 -0.34
N LEU A 133 0.41 1.73 -1.60
CA LEU A 133 -0.53 1.15 -2.58
C LEU A 133 -0.12 -0.30 -2.84
N VAL A 134 -1.05 -1.22 -2.62
CA VAL A 134 -0.87 -2.63 -2.96
C VAL A 134 -1.52 -2.90 -4.31
N LEU A 135 -0.71 -3.15 -5.33
CA LEU A 135 -1.20 -3.71 -6.58
C LEU A 135 -1.48 -5.19 -6.35
N VAL A 136 -2.63 -5.69 -6.80
CA VAL A 136 -3.05 -7.09 -6.60
C VAL A 136 -3.52 -7.67 -7.92
N TRP A 137 -3.07 -8.85 -8.32
CA TRP A 137 -3.50 -9.51 -9.56
C TRP A 137 -3.49 -11.02 -9.42
N ARG A 138 -4.11 -11.75 -10.36
CA ARG A 138 -4.01 -13.22 -10.44
C ARG A 138 -3.11 -13.65 -11.60
N ASP A 139 -2.65 -14.89 -11.55
CA ASP A 139 -2.09 -15.53 -12.74
C ASP A 139 -3.21 -15.90 -13.74
N PRO A 140 -2.98 -15.80 -15.07
CA PRO A 140 -4.00 -16.15 -16.06
C PRO A 140 -4.50 -17.58 -15.93
N GLY A 141 -5.81 -17.77 -16.08
CA GLY A 141 -6.46 -19.06 -15.90
C GLY A 141 -6.52 -19.55 -14.44
N LYS A 142 -6.21 -18.70 -13.46
CA LYS A 142 -6.43 -18.96 -12.04
C LYS A 142 -7.63 -18.19 -11.50
N LEU A 143 -8.08 -18.56 -10.30
CA LEU A 143 -9.04 -17.78 -9.54
C LEU A 143 -8.30 -16.70 -8.74
N TRP A 144 -9.06 -15.79 -8.15
CA TRP A 144 -8.56 -14.82 -7.18
C TRP A 144 -8.37 -15.42 -5.78
N ASP A 145 -8.27 -16.74 -5.62
CA ASP A 145 -8.03 -17.40 -4.33
C ASP A 145 -6.60 -17.18 -3.81
N LYS A 146 -5.62 -17.10 -4.72
CA LYS A 146 -4.20 -16.91 -4.43
C LYS A 146 -3.61 -15.80 -5.31
N PRO A 147 -3.93 -14.52 -5.03
CA PRO A 147 -3.40 -13.42 -5.81
C PRO A 147 -1.89 -13.24 -5.59
N ARG A 148 -1.24 -12.69 -6.61
CA ARG A 148 0.05 -12.01 -6.49
C ARG A 148 -0.18 -10.55 -6.11
N TRP A 149 0.85 -9.94 -5.52
CA TRP A 149 0.80 -8.53 -5.16
C TRP A 149 2.18 -7.87 -5.26
N LEU A 150 2.17 -6.54 -5.35
CA LEU A 150 3.35 -5.68 -5.28
C LEU A 150 3.03 -4.48 -4.40
N LEU A 151 3.87 -4.24 -3.40
CA LEU A 151 3.76 -3.07 -2.54
C LEU A 151 4.52 -1.91 -3.17
N LEU A 152 3.82 -0.79 -3.34
CA LEU A 152 4.38 0.48 -3.79
C LEU A 152 4.29 1.51 -2.67
N SER A 153 5.32 2.35 -2.53
CA SER A 153 5.21 3.52 -1.66
C SER A 153 4.21 4.52 -2.25
N ASP A 154 3.36 5.08 -1.40
CA ASP A 154 2.31 6.03 -1.76
C ASP A 154 2.51 7.38 -1.03
N GLY A 155 3.74 7.61 -0.58
CA GLY A 155 4.18 8.72 0.27
C GLY A 155 4.51 10.02 -0.48
N PRO A 156 5.20 10.97 0.22
CA PRO A 156 5.51 12.31 -0.28
C PRO A 156 6.38 12.36 -1.54
N GLU A 157 7.13 11.30 -1.85
CA GLU A 157 7.94 11.18 -3.06
C GLU A 157 7.09 11.02 -4.35
N PHE A 158 5.86 10.55 -4.20
CA PHE A 158 4.89 10.43 -5.28
C PHE A 158 3.85 11.55 -5.17
N ASN A 159 4.31 12.79 -5.36
CA ASN A 159 3.52 14.01 -5.22
C ASN A 159 2.99 14.54 -6.57
N ALA A 160 2.40 15.74 -6.55
CA ALA A 160 1.88 16.39 -7.76
C ALA A 160 3.01 16.63 -8.77
N GLY A 161 2.69 16.46 -10.06
CA GLY A 161 3.69 16.50 -11.14
C GLY A 161 4.43 15.17 -11.41
N LYS A 162 4.28 14.14 -10.55
CA LYS A 162 4.88 12.82 -10.79
C LYS A 162 4.01 11.89 -11.64
N LEU A 163 4.66 11.08 -12.47
CA LEU A 163 4.11 9.86 -13.08
C LEU A 163 4.87 8.64 -12.56
N ARG A 164 4.13 7.63 -12.10
CA ARG A 164 4.67 6.31 -11.76
C ARG A 164 4.49 5.32 -12.90
N LEU A 165 5.60 4.79 -13.40
CA LEU A 165 5.67 3.71 -14.37
C LEU A 165 5.81 2.39 -13.61
N SER A 166 4.95 1.41 -13.89
CA SER A 166 4.98 0.11 -13.19
C SER A 166 4.87 -1.06 -14.19
N ASN A 167 5.85 -1.96 -14.17
CA ASN A 167 5.79 -3.21 -14.94
C ASN A 167 5.39 -4.39 -14.05
N ILE A 168 4.13 -4.80 -14.18
CA ILE A 168 3.50 -5.94 -13.50
C ILE A 168 3.38 -7.16 -14.45
N SER A 169 3.85 -7.01 -15.69
CA SER A 169 3.89 -8.09 -16.68
C SER A 169 5.09 -9.02 -16.49
N PRO A 170 5.09 -10.23 -17.07
CA PRO A 170 6.22 -11.16 -16.99
C PRO A 170 7.33 -10.88 -18.02
N VAL A 171 7.30 -9.78 -18.77
CA VAL A 171 8.25 -9.43 -19.83
C VAL A 171 8.87 -8.05 -19.62
N GLU A 172 9.98 -7.73 -20.30
CA GLU A 172 10.51 -6.36 -20.35
C GLU A 172 9.53 -5.44 -21.08
N ILE A 173 9.27 -4.27 -20.50
CA ILE A 173 8.46 -3.21 -21.08
C ILE A 173 9.33 -1.98 -21.33
N ARG A 174 9.20 -1.40 -22.51
CA ARG A 174 9.83 -0.13 -22.91
C ARG A 174 8.78 0.97 -22.97
N PHE A 175 8.96 1.96 -22.12
CA PHE A 175 8.21 3.22 -22.11
C PHE A 175 9.00 4.25 -22.90
N ILE A 176 8.31 4.99 -23.76
CA ILE A 176 8.85 6.14 -24.49
C ILE A 176 7.94 7.32 -24.13
N ILE A 177 8.48 8.33 -23.46
CA ILE A 177 7.71 9.43 -22.86
C ILE A 177 8.37 10.75 -23.24
N GLY A 178 7.75 11.45 -24.19
CA GLY A 178 8.43 12.53 -24.92
C GLY A 178 9.70 11.99 -25.59
N GLU A 179 10.85 12.45 -25.11
CA GLU A 179 12.18 12.03 -25.57
C GLU A 179 12.80 10.91 -24.70
N GLU A 180 12.29 10.71 -23.48
CA GLU A 180 12.81 9.71 -22.54
C GLU A 180 12.48 8.29 -22.97
N LYS A 181 13.41 7.36 -22.74
CA LYS A 181 13.28 5.93 -23.05
C LYS A 181 13.67 5.11 -21.84
N ILE A 182 12.68 4.44 -21.24
CA ILE A 182 12.83 3.72 -19.97
C ILE A 182 12.46 2.26 -20.18
N ALA A 183 13.39 1.35 -19.89
CA ALA A 183 13.14 -0.09 -19.90
C ALA A 183 12.93 -0.60 -18.47
N LEU A 184 11.78 -1.22 -18.19
CA LEU A 184 11.47 -1.83 -16.90
C LEU A 184 11.37 -3.34 -17.05
N THR A 185 12.16 -4.07 -16.28
CA THR A 185 12.03 -5.52 -16.10
C THR A 185 10.82 -5.86 -15.20
N PRO A 186 10.34 -7.12 -15.19
CA PRO A 186 9.20 -7.53 -14.38
C PRO A 186 9.32 -7.14 -12.90
N GLY A 187 8.24 -6.59 -12.33
CA GLY A 187 8.17 -6.11 -10.95
C GLY A 187 8.92 -4.81 -10.67
N LYS A 188 9.45 -4.12 -11.70
CA LYS A 188 10.12 -2.82 -11.53
C LYS A 188 9.18 -1.64 -11.74
N VAL A 189 9.55 -0.57 -11.07
CA VAL A 189 8.79 0.67 -10.92
C VAL A 189 9.76 1.83 -11.08
N HIS A 190 9.32 2.92 -11.70
CA HIS A 190 10.11 4.13 -11.90
C HIS A 190 9.23 5.37 -11.76
N LEU A 191 9.76 6.43 -11.14
CA LEU A 191 9.09 7.72 -11.00
C LEU A 191 9.76 8.72 -11.92
N ILE A 192 8.96 9.46 -12.69
CA ILE A 192 9.42 10.60 -13.49
C ILE A 192 8.60 11.84 -13.16
N ASP A 193 9.14 13.01 -13.49
CA ASP A 193 8.43 14.28 -13.50
C ASP A 193 7.75 14.49 -14.86
N LEU A 194 6.53 15.01 -14.85
CA LEU A 194 5.83 15.47 -16.05
C LEU A 194 5.53 16.98 -15.96
N PRO A 195 5.62 17.71 -17.08
CA PRO A 195 5.19 19.09 -17.15
C PRO A 195 3.67 19.19 -16.93
N VAL A 196 3.27 19.95 -15.90
CA VAL A 196 1.86 20.24 -15.60
C VAL A 196 1.21 20.98 -16.78
N GLY A 197 0.00 20.54 -17.16
CA GLY A 197 -0.83 21.20 -18.16
C GLY A 197 -0.35 21.05 -19.61
N ARG A 198 0.58 20.13 -19.91
CA ARG A 198 1.04 19.85 -21.29
C ARG A 198 0.73 18.41 -21.69
N ASP A 199 0.40 18.22 -22.97
CA ASP A 199 0.37 16.90 -23.60
C ASP A 199 1.79 16.35 -23.74
N VAL A 200 2.03 15.19 -23.13
CA VAL A 200 3.27 14.43 -23.27
C VAL A 200 2.99 13.17 -24.08
N PRO A 201 3.60 12.99 -25.27
CA PRO A 201 3.45 11.77 -26.05
C PRO A 201 3.98 10.55 -25.28
N VAL A 202 3.21 9.46 -25.27
CA VAL A 202 3.55 8.19 -24.62
C VAL A 202 3.37 7.05 -25.60
N GLN A 203 4.42 6.25 -25.75
CA GLN A 203 4.34 4.94 -26.39
C GLN A 203 4.84 3.86 -25.44
N ILE A 204 4.22 2.69 -25.48
CA ILE A 204 4.66 1.52 -24.73
C ILE A 204 4.79 0.35 -25.69
N ALA A 205 5.92 -0.33 -25.63
CA ALA A 205 6.18 -1.58 -26.33
C ALA A 205 6.68 -2.65 -25.36
N TRP A 206 6.49 -3.91 -25.74
CA TRP A 206 7.20 -5.04 -25.14
C TRP A 206 8.12 -5.66 -26.19
N ILE A 207 9.17 -6.34 -25.73
CA ILE A 207 10.02 -7.14 -26.62
C ILE A 207 9.46 -8.56 -26.66
N ASP A 208 9.03 -8.99 -27.84
CA ASP A 208 8.52 -10.34 -28.03
C ASP A 208 9.66 -11.39 -28.05
N PRO A 209 9.36 -12.71 -27.99
CA PRO A 209 10.39 -13.74 -27.97
C PRO A 209 11.27 -13.80 -29.24
N SER A 210 10.92 -13.11 -30.32
CA SER A 210 11.77 -12.97 -31.52
C SER A 210 12.76 -11.80 -31.42
N GLY A 211 12.68 -10.99 -30.35
CA GLY A 211 13.43 -9.75 -30.18
C GLY A 211 12.75 -8.53 -30.81
N THR A 212 11.55 -8.67 -31.38
CA THR A 212 10.85 -7.59 -32.06
C THR A 212 10.08 -6.73 -31.06
N ALA A 213 10.17 -5.40 -31.20
CA ALA A 213 9.45 -4.45 -30.35
C ALA A 213 7.99 -4.30 -30.82
N GLN A 214 7.05 -4.84 -30.03
CA GLN A 214 5.62 -4.80 -30.32
C GLN A 214 4.95 -3.68 -29.51
N ARG A 215 4.45 -2.65 -30.20
CA ARG A 215 3.76 -1.52 -29.56
C ARG A 215 2.37 -1.93 -29.07
N ILE A 216 2.11 -1.75 -27.77
CA ILE A 216 0.84 -2.09 -27.11
C ILE A 216 0.02 -0.86 -26.70
N TYR A 217 0.64 0.31 -26.62
CA TYR A 217 -0.05 1.57 -26.29
C TYR A 217 0.61 2.75 -27.00
N SER A 218 -0.20 3.74 -27.39
CA SER A 218 0.22 4.98 -28.03
C SER A 218 -0.84 6.05 -27.75
N SER A 219 -0.49 7.10 -27.02
CA SER A 219 -1.41 8.20 -26.65
C SER A 219 -0.60 9.46 -26.32
N ALA A 220 -1.28 10.54 -25.94
CA ALA A 220 -0.70 11.55 -25.06
C ALA A 220 -1.24 11.37 -23.62
N ILE A 221 -0.51 11.91 -22.64
CA ILE A 221 -0.97 12.07 -21.26
C ILE A 221 -0.84 13.54 -20.85
N VAL A 222 -1.80 14.01 -20.05
CA VAL A 222 -1.82 15.35 -19.45
C VAL A 222 -2.00 15.20 -17.94
N GLN A 223 -1.23 15.96 -17.18
CA GLN A 223 -1.28 16.00 -15.73
C GLN A 223 -1.73 17.40 -15.28
N ASN A 224 -2.87 17.49 -14.60
CA ASN A 224 -3.35 18.79 -14.12
C ASN A 224 -2.58 19.24 -12.87
N GLN A 225 -2.74 20.52 -12.52
CA GLN A 225 -2.16 21.05 -11.28
C GLN A 225 -2.73 20.29 -10.07
N GLY A 226 -1.84 19.80 -9.20
CA GLY A 226 -2.23 19.01 -8.03
C GLY A 226 -2.57 17.53 -8.31
N GLU A 227 -2.43 17.05 -9.55
CA GLU A 227 -2.60 15.62 -9.87
C GLU A 227 -1.27 14.86 -9.86
N ARG A 228 -1.35 13.54 -9.65
CA ARG A 228 -0.31 12.53 -9.91
C ARG A 228 -0.84 11.39 -10.77
N GLY A 229 0.03 10.76 -11.55
CA GLY A 229 -0.34 9.75 -12.55
C GLY A 229 0.24 8.36 -12.29
N GLU A 230 -0.49 7.34 -12.71
CA GLU A 230 0.01 5.96 -12.84
C GLU A 230 -0.01 5.54 -14.31
N LEU A 231 0.98 4.74 -14.71
CA LEU A 231 0.99 4.01 -15.97
C LEU A 231 1.47 2.59 -15.73
N MET A 232 0.51 1.69 -15.50
CA MET A 232 0.77 0.28 -15.20
C MET A 232 0.64 -0.58 -16.44
N VAL A 233 1.56 -1.52 -16.61
CA VAL A 233 1.51 -2.54 -17.65
C VAL A 233 1.44 -3.91 -17.00
N TYR A 234 0.40 -4.67 -17.30
CA TYR A 234 0.10 -5.96 -16.68
C TYR A 234 -0.30 -6.99 -17.73
N ARG A 235 -0.27 -8.27 -17.35
CA ARG A 235 -0.65 -9.36 -18.25
C ARG A 235 -2.18 -9.40 -18.39
N ALA A 236 -2.66 -9.59 -19.62
CA ALA A 236 -4.08 -9.83 -19.87
C ALA A 236 -4.47 -11.22 -19.34
N ASP A 237 -5.60 -11.29 -18.61
CA ASP A 237 -6.10 -12.49 -17.93
C ASP A 237 -7.58 -12.78 -18.26
N GLY A 238 -8.19 -12.02 -19.17
CA GLY A 238 -9.54 -12.27 -19.66
C GLY A 238 -9.66 -13.55 -20.51
N GLU A 239 -10.90 -13.91 -20.86
CA GLU A 239 -11.17 -15.03 -21.77
C GLU A 239 -10.78 -14.63 -23.20
N GLN A 240 -9.75 -15.28 -23.77
CA GLN A 240 -9.18 -15.02 -25.11
C GLN A 240 -8.81 -13.53 -25.36
N PRO A 241 -7.81 -12.98 -24.64
CA PRO A 241 -7.50 -11.56 -24.72
C PRO A 241 -6.87 -11.19 -26.07
N ARG A 242 -7.37 -10.13 -26.72
CA ARG A 242 -6.89 -9.65 -28.04
C ARG A 242 -5.42 -9.24 -28.06
N GLN A 243 -4.85 -8.92 -26.92
CA GLN A 243 -3.43 -8.59 -26.72
C GLN A 243 -2.95 -9.29 -25.44
N PRO A 244 -1.69 -9.77 -25.39
CA PRO A 244 -1.17 -10.50 -24.21
C PRO A 244 -0.96 -9.60 -22.99
N LEU A 245 -0.92 -8.29 -23.20
CA LEU A 245 -0.66 -7.26 -22.20
C LEU A 245 -1.75 -6.19 -22.23
N LYS A 246 -1.93 -5.51 -21.10
CA LYS A 246 -2.83 -4.38 -20.92
C LYS A 246 -2.07 -3.22 -20.32
N VAL A 247 -2.55 -2.01 -20.62
CA VAL A 247 -2.03 -0.76 -20.07
C VAL A 247 -3.16 -0.06 -19.34
N LEU A 248 -2.95 0.28 -18.07
CA LEU A 248 -3.88 1.05 -17.25
C LEU A 248 -3.25 2.40 -16.88
N PRO A 249 -3.61 3.48 -17.60
CA PRO A 249 -3.32 4.84 -17.14
C PRO A 249 -4.34 5.22 -16.05
N LEU A 250 -3.89 5.69 -14.90
CA LEU A 250 -4.73 6.36 -13.89
C LEU A 250 -4.21 7.77 -13.62
N ARG A 251 -5.11 8.63 -13.13
CA ARG A 251 -4.78 9.95 -12.57
C ARG A 251 -5.59 10.14 -11.30
N GLU A 252 -4.98 10.74 -10.30
CA GLU A 252 -5.63 11.11 -9.05
C GLU A 252 -5.07 12.44 -8.53
N LYS A 253 -5.79 13.07 -7.60
CA LYS A 253 -5.21 14.17 -6.84
C LYS A 253 -4.05 13.65 -6.01
N ALA A 254 -2.93 14.35 -6.02
CA ALA A 254 -1.83 14.09 -5.10
C ALA A 254 -2.27 14.41 -3.66
N PRO A 255 -1.67 13.77 -2.64
CA PRO A 255 -1.81 14.19 -1.26
C PRO A 255 -1.39 15.66 -1.11
N GLU A 256 -2.13 16.42 -0.31
CA GLU A 256 -1.67 17.75 0.09
C GLU A 256 -0.35 17.62 0.86
N PRO A 257 0.65 18.48 0.59
CA PRO A 257 1.87 18.49 1.37
C PRO A 257 1.54 18.79 2.84
N PRO A 258 2.29 18.23 3.81
CA PRO A 258 2.10 18.59 5.21
C PRO A 258 2.27 20.12 5.37
N PRO A 259 1.49 20.77 6.25
CA PRO A 259 1.63 22.19 6.49
C PRO A 259 3.07 22.49 6.95
N VAL A 260 3.69 23.48 6.32
CA VAL A 260 5.01 23.97 6.72
C VAL A 260 4.89 24.53 8.14
N ALA A 261 5.66 23.99 9.07
CA ALA A 261 5.75 24.54 10.41
C ALA A 261 6.32 25.97 10.35
N PRO A 262 5.76 26.93 11.12
CA PRO A 262 6.18 28.34 11.09
C PRO A 262 7.61 28.56 11.62
#